data_AF-A0A349B327-F1
#
_entry.id   AF-A0A349B327-F1
#
_cell.length_a   1.000
_cell.length_b   1.000
_cell.length_c   1.000
_cell.angle_alpha   90.00
_cell.angle_beta   90.00
_cell.angle_gamma   90.00
#
_symmetry.space_group_name_H-M   'P 1'
#
loop_
_entity.id
_entity.type
_entity.pdbx_description
1 polymer ?
#
loop_
_entity_poly.entity_id
_entity_poly.type
_entity_poly.pdbx_seq_one_letter_code
_entity_poly.pdbx_strand_id
1 'polypeptide(L)'
;EALDMLQAMNTGHEGSMTTVHANTARDAISRLETMVLMAGFDLPVRAIREQIASALHLILQVTRLPDGRRVITSLTEVQGMEGDIILLQDVFKYESIPNAEKKHAGELVATGLRPKFVDKLIEQGVEVPAAAFRAPRRPQAPAPSRRSAGKAPKARDIAEKERLR
;
A
#
# COMPACT_ATOMS: atom_id res chain seq x y z
N GLU A 1 13.24 -17.96 14.81
CA GLU A 1 13.73 -16.68 14.26
C GLU A 1 12.63 -15.64 14.05
N ALA A 2 11.63 -15.86 13.18
CA ALA A 2 10.62 -14.81 12.91
C ALA A 2 9.81 -14.41 14.15
N LEU A 3 9.38 -15.40 14.95
CA LEU A 3 8.68 -15.13 16.22
C LEU A 3 9.60 -14.43 17.23
N ASP A 4 10.84 -14.90 17.38
CA ASP A 4 11.81 -14.30 18.31
C ASP A 4 12.13 -12.86 17.92
N MET A 5 12.24 -12.58 16.62
CA MET A 5 12.42 -11.24 16.07
C MET A 5 11.23 -10.33 16.40
N LEU A 6 9.99 -10.80 16.19
CA LEU A 6 8.79 -10.04 16.57
C LEU A 6 8.70 -9.80 18.09
N GLN A 7 9.07 -10.78 18.90
CA GLN A 7 9.11 -10.64 20.35
C GLN A 7 10.16 -9.62 20.79
N ALA A 8 11.35 -9.64 20.19
CA ALA A 8 12.40 -8.65 20.46
C ALA A 8 11.94 -7.23 20.08
N MET A 9 11.25 -7.08 18.95
CA MET A 9 10.66 -5.81 18.51
C MET A 9 9.59 -5.28 19.48
N ASN A 10 8.73 -6.17 20.01
CA ASN A 10 7.65 -5.81 20.92
C ASN A 10 8.11 -5.53 22.37
N THR A 11 9.34 -5.87 22.75
CA THR A 11 9.84 -5.76 24.14
C THR A 11 10.76 -4.55 24.38
N GLY A 12 10.75 -3.57 23.48
CA GLY A 12 11.44 -2.29 23.71
C GLY A 12 12.80 -2.14 23.05
N HIS A 13 13.12 -2.96 22.04
CA HIS A 13 14.26 -2.69 21.15
C HIS A 13 13.84 -1.67 20.08
N GLU A 14 13.77 -0.40 20.48
CA GLU A 14 13.57 0.70 19.54
C GLU A 14 14.64 0.68 18.44
N GLY A 15 14.24 0.94 17.20
CA GLY A 15 15.14 0.94 16.04
C GLY A 15 15.40 -0.42 15.40
N SER A 16 14.65 -1.46 15.78
CA SER A 16 14.73 -2.77 15.13
C SER A 16 14.36 -2.69 13.64
N MET A 17 15.16 -3.33 12.79
CA MET A 17 14.93 -3.41 11.34
C MET A 17 15.26 -4.82 10.85
N THR A 18 14.50 -5.28 9.86
CA THR A 18 14.75 -6.55 9.20
C THR A 18 14.42 -6.43 7.71
N THR A 19 14.81 -7.44 6.94
CA THR A 19 14.49 -7.54 5.52
C THR A 19 13.75 -8.84 5.26
N VAL A 20 12.68 -8.77 4.48
CA VAL A 20 11.95 -9.95 3.99
C VAL A 20 11.77 -9.82 2.49
N HIS A 21 11.98 -10.92 1.77
CA HIS A 21 11.63 -10.96 0.36
C HIS A 21 10.11 -10.96 0.24
N ALA A 22 9.55 -9.96 -0.46
CA ALA A 22 8.13 -9.89 -0.77
C ALA A 22 7.90 -8.99 -1.98
N ASN A 23 6.82 -9.25 -2.73
CA ASN A 23 6.46 -8.46 -3.90
C ASN A 23 5.67 -7.19 -3.53
N THR A 24 5.04 -7.18 -2.37
CA THR A 24 4.26 -6.04 -1.84
C THR A 24 4.36 -6.00 -0.32
N ALA A 25 4.00 -4.86 0.29
CA ALA A 25 3.90 -4.75 1.74
C ALA A 25 2.91 -5.76 2.34
N ARG A 26 1.79 -6.06 1.66
CA ARG A 26 0.83 -7.08 2.11
C ARG A 26 1.40 -8.49 2.03
N ASP A 27 2.15 -8.81 0.97
CA ASP A 27 2.87 -10.09 0.84
C ASP A 27 3.94 -10.24 1.94
N ALA A 28 4.62 -9.16 2.32
CA ALA A 28 5.59 -9.17 3.43
C ALA A 28 4.91 -9.60 4.75
N ILE A 29 3.73 -9.04 5.05
CA ILE A 29 2.92 -9.43 6.21
C ILE A 29 2.53 -10.92 6.15
N SER A 30 1.98 -11.38 5.02
CA SER A 30 1.57 -12.79 4.87
C SER A 30 2.75 -13.77 4.99
N ARG A 31 3.94 -13.39 4.52
CA ARG A 31 5.15 -14.18 4.68
C ARG A 31 5.62 -14.22 6.13
N LEU A 32 5.60 -13.10 6.85
CA LEU A 32 5.92 -13.08 8.27
C LEU A 32 4.97 -13.95 9.08
N GLU A 33 3.66 -13.88 8.80
CA GLU A 33 2.65 -14.75 9.41
C GLU A 33 2.98 -16.24 9.17
N THR A 34 3.30 -16.60 7.93
CA THR A 34 3.69 -17.98 7.57
C THR A 34 4.97 -18.41 8.27
N MET A 35 6.00 -17.56 8.33
CA MET A 35 7.26 -17.88 9.01
C MET A 35 7.07 -18.11 10.51
N VAL A 36 6.15 -17.39 11.15
CA VAL A 36 5.80 -17.61 12.56
C VAL A 36 5.05 -18.93 12.73
N LEU A 37 4.08 -19.24 11.86
CA LEU A 37 3.37 -20.53 11.90
C LEU A 37 4.34 -21.72 11.73
N MET A 38 5.33 -21.60 10.86
CA MET A 38 6.35 -22.62 10.65
C MET A 38 7.33 -22.79 11.82
N ALA A 39 7.36 -21.86 12.77
CA ALA A 39 8.19 -21.96 13.97
C ALA A 39 7.67 -23.02 14.98
N GLY A 40 6.51 -23.63 14.72
CA GLY A 40 6.00 -24.77 15.48
C GLY A 40 5.24 -24.42 16.75
N PHE A 41 4.91 -23.14 16.95
CA PHE A 41 4.06 -22.69 18.06
C PHE A 41 2.60 -22.73 17.64
N ASP A 42 1.74 -23.30 18.49
CA ASP A 42 0.29 -23.32 18.29
C ASP A 42 -0.34 -22.00 18.76
N LEU A 43 -0.03 -20.91 18.06
CA LEU A 43 -0.61 -19.60 18.30
C LEU A 43 -1.80 -19.37 17.35
N PRO A 44 -2.93 -18.86 17.86
CA PRO A 44 -4.01 -18.41 16.98
C PRO A 44 -3.51 -17.39 15.96
N VAL A 45 -3.91 -17.52 14.70
CA VAL A 45 -3.50 -16.63 13.61
C VAL A 45 -3.71 -15.15 13.96
N ARG A 46 -4.82 -14.85 14.64
CA ARG A 46 -5.09 -13.50 15.14
C ARG A 46 -4.00 -12.99 16.09
N ALA A 47 -3.53 -13.80 17.02
CA ALA A 47 -2.46 -13.42 17.95
C ALA A 47 -1.15 -13.15 17.20
N ILE A 48 -0.84 -13.93 16.16
CA ILE A 48 0.32 -13.68 15.30
C ILE A 48 0.19 -12.32 14.60
N ARG A 49 -0.99 -12.02 14.06
CA ARG A 49 -1.25 -10.71 13.42
C ARG A 49 -1.16 -9.55 14.40
N GLU A 50 -1.65 -9.73 15.63
CA GLU A 50 -1.52 -8.73 16.70
C GLU A 50 -0.04 -8.48 17.03
N GLN A 51 0.78 -9.53 17.11
CA GLN A 51 2.23 -9.39 17.30
C GLN A 51 2.91 -8.64 16.14
N ILE A 52 2.56 -8.97 14.88
CA ILE A 52 3.10 -8.30 13.69
C ILE A 52 2.68 -6.82 13.65
N ALA A 53 1.40 -6.54 13.87
CA ALA A 53 0.85 -5.17 13.82
C ALA A 53 1.39 -4.27 14.94
N SER A 54 1.73 -4.85 16.09
CA SER A 54 2.39 -4.15 17.20
C SER A 54 3.87 -3.91 16.93
N ALA A 55 4.57 -4.87 16.33
CA ALA A 55 6.02 -4.81 16.13
C ALA A 55 6.42 -3.89 14.98
N LEU A 56 5.66 -3.90 13.88
CA LEU A 56 6.00 -3.20 12.66
C LEU A 56 5.31 -1.84 12.58
N HIS A 57 6.10 -0.80 12.35
CA HIS A 57 5.60 0.55 12.12
C HIS A 57 5.55 0.91 10.63
N LEU A 58 6.64 0.59 9.92
CA LEU A 58 6.84 0.98 8.53
C LEU A 58 7.39 -0.18 7.70
N ILE A 59 6.93 -0.26 6.46
CA ILE A 59 7.41 -1.19 5.44
C ILE A 59 7.91 -0.36 4.26
N LEU A 60 9.20 -0.50 3.96
CA LEU A 60 9.84 0.08 2.78
C LEU A 60 9.95 -0.98 1.69
N GLN A 61 9.20 -0.82 0.61
CA GLN A 61 9.31 -1.71 -0.54
C GLN A 61 10.45 -1.24 -1.44
N VAL A 62 11.41 -2.12 -1.70
CA VAL A 62 12.51 -1.87 -2.65
C VAL A 62 12.30 -2.77 -3.86
N THR A 63 12.38 -2.19 -5.07
CA THR A 63 12.23 -2.92 -6.33
C THR A 63 13.41 -2.65 -7.24
N ARG A 64 13.86 -3.67 -7.97
CA ARG A 64 14.82 -3.53 -9.06
C ARG A 64 14.06 -3.21 -10.34
N LEU A 65 14.31 -2.03 -10.90
CA LEU A 65 13.75 -1.57 -12.17
C LEU A 65 14.38 -2.34 -13.36
N PRO A 66 13.73 -2.32 -14.55
CA PRO A 66 14.26 -2.99 -15.75
C PRO A 66 15.65 -2.48 -16.18
N ASP A 67 16.01 -1.26 -15.82
CA ASP A 67 17.33 -0.68 -16.06
C ASP A 67 18.40 -1.08 -15.01
N GLY A 68 18.03 -1.97 -14.08
CA GLY A 68 18.91 -2.51 -13.06
C GLY A 68 18.99 -1.70 -11.78
N ARG A 69 18.48 -0.46 -11.74
CA ARG A 69 18.48 0.39 -10.54
C ARG A 69 17.55 -0.17 -9.47
N ARG A 70 17.93 -0.02 -8.20
CA ARG A 70 17.04 -0.30 -7.06
C ARG A 70 16.43 1.01 -6.58
N VAL A 71 15.12 1.05 -6.46
CA VAL A 71 14.38 2.22 -5.99
C VAL A 71 13.41 1.81 -4.90
N ILE A 72 13.11 2.73 -3.98
CA ILE A 72 12.00 2.58 -3.05
C ILE A 72 10.73 2.81 -3.87
N THR A 73 9.86 1.79 -3.91
CA THR A 73 8.59 1.84 -4.65
C THR A 73 7.40 2.20 -3.79
N SER A 74 7.48 1.94 -2.49
CA SER A 74 6.50 2.43 -1.53
C SER A 74 7.08 2.58 -0.14
N LEU A 75 6.53 3.55 0.61
CA LEU A 75 6.60 3.59 2.06
C LEU A 75 5.18 3.34 2.56
N THR A 76 4.99 2.25 3.29
CA THR A 76 3.69 1.82 3.81
C THR A 76 3.72 1.82 5.34
N GLU A 77 2.81 2.54 5.97
CA GLU A 77 2.61 2.55 7.42
C GLU A 77 1.66 1.41 7.83
N VAL A 78 1.99 0.71 8.90
CA VAL A 78 1.11 -0.25 9.56
C VAL A 78 0.26 0.49 10.57
N GLN A 79 -1.06 0.48 10.38
CA GLN A 79 -2.01 1.31 11.15
C GLN A 79 -2.58 0.60 12.38
N GLY A 80 -2.21 -0.66 12.61
CA GLY A 80 -2.81 -1.58 13.58
C GLY A 80 -3.72 -2.61 12.90
N MET A 81 -4.77 -3.03 13.60
CA MET A 81 -5.72 -4.04 13.13
C MET A 81 -7.16 -3.54 13.17
N GLU A 82 -7.96 -4.00 12.22
CA GLU A 82 -9.42 -3.89 12.23
C GLU A 82 -10.00 -5.30 12.09
N GLY A 83 -10.62 -5.79 13.16
CA GLY A 83 -10.97 -7.22 13.27
C GLY A 83 -9.71 -8.09 13.15
N ASP A 84 -9.70 -8.99 12.15
CA ASP A 84 -8.58 -9.91 11.88
C ASP A 84 -7.63 -9.41 10.78
N ILE A 85 -7.79 -8.16 10.32
CA ILE A 85 -7.05 -7.62 9.19
C ILE A 85 -6.05 -6.56 9.68
N ILE A 86 -4.78 -6.73 9.31
CA ILE A 86 -3.77 -5.68 9.49
C ILE A 86 -4.01 -4.58 8.47
N LEU A 87 -4.19 -3.36 8.97
CA LEU A 87 -4.40 -2.17 8.17
C LEU A 87 -3.07 -1.60 7.70
N LEU A 88 -2.96 -1.36 6.39
CA LEU A 88 -1.78 -0.81 5.74
C LEU A 88 -2.16 0.48 5.02
N GLN A 89 -1.32 1.50 5.14
CA GLN A 89 -1.53 2.79 4.49
C GLN A 89 -0.27 3.24 3.76
N ASP A 90 -0.35 3.35 2.44
CA ASP A 90 0.77 3.86 1.64
C ASP A 90 0.89 5.37 1.84
N VAL A 91 2.04 5.80 2.35
CA VAL A 91 2.40 7.20 2.57
C VAL A 91 3.08 7.78 1.33
N PHE A 92 3.93 6.97 0.69
CA PHE A 92 4.56 7.32 -0.57
C PHE A 92 4.48 6.16 -1.57
N LYS A 93 4.39 6.51 -2.86
CA LYS A 93 4.45 5.57 -3.98
C LYS A 93 5.37 6.09 -5.07
N TYR A 94 6.12 5.18 -5.68
CA TYR A 94 6.92 5.50 -6.84
C TYR A 94 6.02 5.58 -8.06
N GLU A 95 6.07 6.72 -8.74
CA GLU A 95 5.29 6.99 -9.94
C GLU A 95 6.23 7.25 -11.11
N SER A 96 5.92 6.65 -12.26
CA SER A 96 6.64 6.95 -13.49
C SER A 96 6.36 8.37 -13.92
N ILE A 97 7.40 9.12 -14.27
CA ILE A 97 7.26 10.47 -14.83
C ILE A 97 6.82 10.32 -16.29
N PRO A 98 5.64 10.83 -16.68
CA PRO A 98 5.20 10.79 -18.07
C PRO A 98 6.17 11.56 -18.97
N ASN A 99 6.47 11.02 -20.16
CA ASN A 99 7.33 11.65 -21.17
C ASN A 99 8.76 11.99 -20.71
N ALA A 100 9.26 11.31 -19.67
CA ALA A 100 10.65 11.50 -19.25
C ALA A 100 11.64 11.06 -20.34
N GLU A 101 12.72 11.83 -20.52
CA GLU A 101 13.79 11.51 -21.48
C GLU A 101 14.46 10.16 -21.17
N LYS A 102 14.60 9.84 -19.87
CA LYS A 102 15.15 8.58 -19.40
C LYS A 102 14.02 7.56 -19.25
N LYS A 103 14.18 6.41 -19.94
CA LYS A 103 13.30 5.24 -19.80
C LYS A 103 13.25 4.80 -18.32
N HIS A 104 12.04 4.55 -17.80
CA HIS A 104 11.80 4.16 -16.39
C HIS A 104 12.15 5.22 -15.34
N ALA A 105 12.26 6.50 -15.72
CA ALA A 105 12.32 7.57 -14.75
C ALA A 105 11.00 7.66 -13.96
N GLY A 106 11.15 7.86 -12.67
CA GLY A 106 10.05 8.01 -11.74
C GLY A 106 10.56 8.63 -10.46
N GLU A 107 9.63 9.05 -9.63
CA GLU A 107 9.91 9.69 -8.36
C GLU A 107 9.00 9.13 -7.28
N LEU A 108 9.46 9.22 -6.04
CA LEU A 108 8.68 8.82 -4.88
C LEU A 108 7.73 9.97 -4.51
N VAL A 109 6.44 9.74 -4.67
CA VAL A 109 5.38 10.73 -4.55
C VAL A 109 4.56 10.48 -3.30
N ALA A 110 4.28 11.53 -2.52
CA ALA A 110 3.38 11.44 -1.36
C ALA A 110 1.93 11.17 -1.79
N THR A 111 1.22 10.32 -1.05
CA THR A 111 -0.17 9.97 -1.36
C THR A 111 -1.18 11.02 -0.89
N GLY A 112 -0.77 12.01 -0.09
CA GLY A 112 -1.65 13.00 0.51
C GLY A 112 -2.13 12.62 1.91
N LEU A 113 -1.81 11.41 2.38
CA LEU A 113 -2.19 10.92 3.70
C LEU A 113 -1.15 11.35 4.72
N ARG A 114 -1.61 11.92 5.84
CA ARG A 114 -0.74 12.26 6.98
C ARG A 114 -0.53 10.99 7.83
N PRO A 115 0.71 10.49 7.95
CA PRO A 115 1.00 9.30 8.75
C PRO A 115 0.87 9.57 10.26
N LYS A 116 0.60 8.53 11.03
CA LYS A 116 0.53 8.63 12.51
C LYS A 116 1.92 8.75 13.13
N PHE A 117 2.94 8.14 12.54
CA PHE A 117 4.30 8.23 13.06
C PHE A 117 4.87 9.66 13.05
N VAL A 118 4.27 10.60 12.31
CA VAL A 118 4.71 12.01 12.29
C VAL A 118 4.60 12.64 13.68
N ASP A 119 3.58 12.30 14.44
CA ASP A 119 3.38 12.88 15.77
C ASP A 119 4.50 12.41 16.73
N LYS A 120 4.90 11.14 16.64
CA LYS A 120 6.09 10.61 17.35
C LYS A 120 7.39 11.31 16.94
N LEU A 121 7.57 11.60 15.64
CA LEU A 121 8.74 12.32 15.16
C LEU A 121 8.82 13.73 15.76
N ILE A 122 7.69 14.43 15.80
CA ILE A 122 7.60 15.77 16.39
C ILE A 122 7.90 15.73 17.90
N GLU A 123 7.35 14.75 18.62
CA GLU A 123 7.64 14.53 20.05
C GLU A 123 9.13 14.29 20.32
N GLN A 124 9.84 13.64 19.38
CA GLN A 124 11.29 13.44 19.44
C GLN A 124 12.11 14.65 18.93
N GLY A 125 11.47 15.78 18.66
CA GLY A 125 12.12 17.00 18.20
C GLY A 125 12.53 16.98 16.72
N VAL A 126 12.01 16.03 15.93
CA VAL A 126 12.23 15.98 14.48
C VAL A 126 11.22 16.89 13.80
N GLU A 127 11.71 17.95 13.16
CA GLU A 127 10.86 18.82 12.34
C GLU A 127 10.45 18.10 11.06
N VAL A 128 9.14 17.92 10.88
CA VAL A 128 8.56 17.34 9.67
C VAL A 128 7.73 18.40 8.95
N PRO A 129 8.20 18.91 7.78
CA PRO A 129 7.44 19.90 7.03
C PRO A 129 6.06 19.35 6.65
N ALA A 130 4.99 20.11 6.93
CA ALA A 130 3.63 19.68 6.57
C ALA A 130 3.46 19.40 5.06
N ALA A 131 4.28 20.05 4.23
CA ALA A 131 4.31 19.84 2.79
C ALA A 131 4.90 18.47 2.37
N ALA A 132 5.64 17.78 3.24
CA ALA A 132 6.32 16.53 2.91
C ALA A 132 5.36 15.40 2.48
N PHE A 133 4.11 15.43 2.98
CA PHE A 133 3.09 14.43 2.66
C PHE A 133 2.01 14.94 1.70
N ARG A 134 2.19 16.13 1.12
CA ARG A 134 1.21 16.71 0.21
C ARG A 134 1.27 15.99 -1.14
N ALA A 135 0.15 15.42 -1.58
CA ALA A 135 0.05 14.85 -2.91
C ALA A 135 0.26 15.91 -3.99
N PRO A 136 0.99 15.62 -5.08
CA PRO A 136 1.13 16.54 -6.19
C PRO A 136 -0.23 16.78 -6.83
N ARG A 137 -0.44 18.02 -7.30
CA ARG A 137 -1.62 18.38 -8.08
C ARG A 137 -1.57 17.64 -9.42
N ARG A 138 -2.29 16.52 -9.52
CA ARG A 138 -2.55 15.90 -10.82
C ARG A 138 -3.58 16.72 -11.59
N PRO A 139 -3.41 16.93 -12.90
CA PRO A 139 -4.52 17.37 -13.73
C PRO A 139 -5.62 16.30 -13.63
N GLN A 140 -6.82 16.69 -13.16
CA GLN A 140 -7.96 15.78 -13.17
C GLN A 140 -8.19 15.34 -14.62
N ALA A 141 -8.27 14.03 -14.85
CA ALA A 141 -8.77 13.54 -16.12
C ALA A 141 -10.17 14.16 -16.33
N PRO A 142 -10.47 14.70 -17.53
CA PRO A 142 -11.78 15.28 -17.78
C PRO A 142 -12.84 14.24 -17.44
N ALA A 143 -13.86 14.66 -16.67
CA ALA A 143 -14.98 13.80 -16.33
C ALA A 143 -15.50 13.14 -17.62
N PRO A 144 -15.78 11.83 -17.62
CA PRO A 144 -16.26 11.16 -18.81
C PRO A 144 -17.49 11.92 -19.31
N SER A 145 -17.38 12.50 -20.52
CA SER A 145 -18.48 13.20 -21.14
C SER A 145 -19.66 12.23 -21.12
N ARG A 146 -20.78 12.62 -20.49
CA ARG A 146 -22.02 11.85 -20.56
C ARG A 146 -22.34 11.68 -22.04
N ARG A 147 -21.99 10.54 -22.64
CA ARG A 147 -22.54 10.14 -23.92
C ARG A 147 -24.04 10.14 -23.70
N SER A 148 -24.75 10.99 -24.42
CA SER A 148 -26.20 10.98 -24.48
C SER A 148 -26.62 9.53 -24.69
N ALA A 149 -27.30 8.94 -23.71
CA ALA A 149 -27.91 7.64 -23.86
C ALA A 149 -28.81 7.72 -25.09
N GLY A 150 -28.40 7.09 -26.19
CA GLY A 150 -29.27 6.89 -27.34
C GLY A 150 -30.51 6.21 -26.80
N LYS A 151 -31.69 6.81 -27.04
CA LYS A 151 -32.98 6.25 -26.64
C LYS A 151 -33.00 4.77 -27.00
N ALA A 152 -33.18 3.92 -25.99
CA ALA A 152 -33.47 2.52 -26.22
C ALA A 152 -34.69 2.42 -27.16
N PRO A 153 -34.66 1.57 -28.20
CA PRO A 153 -35.80 1.40 -29.09
C PRO A 153 -37.00 0.91 -28.27
N LYS A 154 -38.19 1.47 -28.56
CA LYS A 154 -39.41 1.09 -27.85
C LYS A 154 -39.78 -0.34 -28.25
N ALA A 155 -40.26 -1.13 -27.31
CA ALA A 155 -40.64 -2.54 -27.49
C ALA A 155 -41.66 -2.81 -28.62
N ARG A 156 -42.33 -1.78 -29.14
CA ARG A 156 -43.20 -1.88 -30.32
C ARG A 156 -42.43 -2.14 -31.62
N ASP A 157 -41.20 -1.65 -31.75
CA ASP A 157 -40.42 -1.75 -32.99
C ASP A 157 -39.81 -3.15 -33.20
N ILE A 158 -39.77 -3.96 -32.14
CA ILE A 158 -39.25 -5.33 -32.16
C ILE A 158 -40.33 -6.31 -32.63
N ALA A 159 -41.59 -6.10 -32.23
CA ALA A 159 -42.70 -7.00 -32.54
C ALA A 159 -43.13 -6.96 -34.03
N GLU A 160 -42.89 -5.85 -34.74
CA GLU A 160 -43.25 -5.73 -36.16
C GLU A 160 -42.21 -6.39 -37.08
N LYS A 161 -40.95 -6.50 -36.64
CA LYS A 161 -39.87 -7.13 -37.41
C LYS A 161 -39.89 -8.66 -37.39
N GLU A 162 -40.49 -9.28 -36.39
CA GLU A 162 -40.63 -10.75 -36.32
C GLU A 162 -41.87 -11.27 -37.05
N ARG A 163 -42.81 -10.41 -37.47
CA ARG A 163 -44.02 -10.82 -38.21
C ARG A 163 -43.85 -10.88 -39.74
N LEU A 164 -42.68 -10.47 -40.24
CA LEU A 164 -42.33 -10.40 -41.66
C LEU A 164 -41.13 -11.31 -42.02
N ARG A 165 -40.85 -12.32 -41.19
CA ARG A 165 -39.94 -13.43 -41.51
C ARG A 165 -40.69 -14.75 -41.54
#